data_AF-A0A1W1BYB0-F1
#
_entry.id   AF-A0A1W1BYB0-F1
#
_cell.length_a   1.000
_cell.length_b   1.000
_cell.length_c   1.000
_cell.angle_alpha   90.00
_cell.angle_beta   90.00
_cell.angle_gamma   90.00
#
_symmetry.space_group_name_H-M   'P 1'
#
loop_
_entity.id
_entity.type
_entity.pdbx_description
1 polymer ?
#
loop_
_entity_poly.entity_id
_entity_poly.type
_entity_poly.pdbx_seq_one_letter_code
_entity_poly.pdbx_strand_id
1 'polypeptide(L)'
;MAKNDLIGGSLWDEYSNKVQELMNNPKNQGEITPEEAESRGHKLIVADFGAESCGDAVRLYWEVDPKTDKIIDAKFKSFGCGTAIASSDMMVELCKGKTVDEAVKITNIDVEKALRDDPDTPAVPPQKMHCSVMAYDVIKKAAGLYKGVDAESFEEEIIVCECARVSLSTLKEVIRLNDLKTIEEITDYTKAGGFCKSCIKPGGHEEREYYLVDILAETRREMEEEKMKEALEANENGDFENMTLVQQIKAIDAVIDENVRQFLVMDGGNMEVVDIKKGDEYIDVYIRYMGACSGCASSTTGTLYAIESTLKQKLSPNIRVLPI
;
A
#
# COMPACT_ATOMS: atom_id res chain seq x y z
N MET A 1 4.56 -21.19 -11.30
CA MET A 1 5.48 -21.95 -10.45
C MET A 1 6.35 -22.84 -11.31
N ALA A 2 7.62 -23.01 -10.95
CA ALA A 2 8.48 -23.98 -11.61
C ALA A 2 8.05 -25.39 -11.19
N LYS A 3 8.15 -26.36 -12.09
CA LYS A 3 7.80 -27.78 -11.87
C LYS A 3 8.44 -28.43 -10.62
N ASN A 4 9.42 -27.76 -10.02
CA ASN A 4 10.19 -28.21 -8.86
C ASN A 4 9.54 -27.90 -7.50
N ASP A 5 8.50 -27.07 -7.44
CA ASP A 5 7.76 -26.80 -6.18
C ASP A 5 6.68 -27.86 -5.90
N LEU A 6 6.41 -28.75 -6.86
CA LEU A 6 5.46 -29.86 -6.75
C LEU A 6 6.08 -31.04 -5.97
N ILE A 7 6.22 -30.90 -4.65
CA ILE A 7 6.52 -32.05 -3.79
C ILE A 7 5.23 -32.87 -3.62
N GLY A 8 4.93 -33.71 -4.61
CA GLY A 8 4.00 -34.84 -4.48
C GLY A 8 2.51 -34.61 -4.76
N GLY A 9 2.06 -33.40 -5.10
CA GLY A 9 0.66 -33.09 -5.44
C GLY A 9 0.40 -33.02 -6.95
N SER A 10 -0.81 -33.38 -7.35
CA SER A 10 -1.37 -33.11 -8.68
C SER A 10 -1.59 -31.60 -8.86
N LEU A 11 -1.47 -31.06 -10.08
CA LEU A 11 -1.79 -29.65 -10.38
C LEU A 11 -3.24 -29.28 -9.96
N TRP A 12 -4.11 -30.30 -9.87
CA TRP A 12 -5.49 -30.18 -9.43
C TRP A 12 -5.64 -29.94 -7.92
N ASP A 13 -4.64 -30.32 -7.12
CA ASP A 13 -4.67 -30.20 -5.65
C ASP A 13 -4.46 -28.74 -5.20
N GLU A 14 -4.01 -27.85 -6.09
CA GLU A 14 -3.87 -26.41 -5.83
C GLU A 14 -5.17 -25.62 -6.04
N TYR A 15 -6.24 -26.28 -6.53
CA TYR A 15 -7.56 -25.68 -6.65
C TYR A 15 -8.47 -26.18 -5.54
N SER A 16 -9.17 -25.25 -4.89
CA SER A 16 -10.25 -25.60 -3.95
C SER A 16 -11.30 -26.50 -4.61
N ASN A 17 -11.95 -27.33 -3.80
CA ASN A 17 -13.03 -28.20 -4.23
C ASN A 17 -14.19 -27.38 -4.81
N LYS A 18 -14.50 -26.21 -4.24
CA LYS A 18 -15.50 -25.29 -4.81
C LYS A 18 -15.14 -24.84 -6.22
N VAL A 19 -13.88 -24.45 -6.47
CA VAL A 19 -13.44 -24.07 -7.81
C VAL A 19 -13.59 -25.25 -8.76
N GLN A 20 -13.16 -26.45 -8.37
CA GLN A 20 -13.30 -27.66 -9.18
C GLN A 20 -14.78 -28.00 -9.46
N GLU A 21 -15.68 -27.80 -8.49
CA GLU A 21 -17.11 -28.03 -8.68
C GLU A 21 -17.68 -27.06 -9.72
N LEU A 22 -17.43 -25.76 -9.55
CA LEU A 22 -17.98 -24.71 -10.43
C LEU A 22 -17.36 -24.71 -11.83
N MET A 23 -16.10 -25.17 -11.95
CA MET A 23 -15.47 -25.45 -13.25
C MET A 23 -16.27 -26.47 -14.06
N ASN A 24 -16.77 -27.52 -13.40
CA ASN A 24 -17.43 -28.64 -14.07
C ASN A 24 -18.95 -28.45 -14.16
N ASN A 25 -19.56 -27.82 -13.15
CA ASN A 25 -21.00 -27.68 -12.99
C ASN A 25 -21.37 -26.26 -12.49
N PRO A 26 -21.15 -25.21 -13.29
CA PRO A 26 -21.55 -23.85 -12.92
C PRO A 26 -23.08 -23.78 -12.73
N LYS A 27 -23.54 -23.10 -11.68
CA LYS A 27 -24.96 -23.01 -11.31
C LYS A 27 -25.67 -21.88 -12.05
N ASN A 28 -24.93 -20.86 -12.43
CA ASN A 28 -25.43 -19.58 -12.93
C ASN A 28 -25.14 -19.35 -14.42
N GLN A 29 -24.59 -20.35 -15.11
CA GLN A 29 -24.32 -20.25 -16.54
C GLN A 29 -25.63 -20.21 -17.34
N GLY A 30 -25.72 -19.30 -18.31
CA GLY A 30 -26.90 -19.12 -19.14
C GLY A 30 -27.06 -17.68 -19.63
N GLU A 31 -28.26 -17.37 -20.09
CA GLU A 31 -28.65 -16.01 -20.47
C GLU A 31 -30.03 -15.68 -19.91
N ILE A 32 -30.34 -14.38 -19.86
CA ILE A 32 -31.67 -13.86 -19.54
C ILE A 32 -32.13 -13.11 -20.79
N THR A 33 -33.30 -13.45 -21.32
CA THR A 33 -33.81 -12.76 -22.52
C THR A 33 -34.53 -11.46 -22.16
N PRO A 34 -34.61 -10.49 -23.10
CA PRO A 34 -35.39 -9.27 -22.87
C PRO A 34 -36.85 -9.55 -22.51
N GLU A 35 -37.47 -10.55 -23.17
CA GLU A 35 -38.86 -10.94 -22.92
C GLU A 35 -39.05 -11.51 -21.51
N GLU A 36 -38.10 -12.30 -21.01
CA GLU A 36 -38.14 -12.85 -19.65
C GLU A 36 -38.11 -11.74 -18.59
N ALA A 37 -37.16 -10.80 -18.73
CA ALA A 37 -37.02 -9.68 -17.81
C ALA A 37 -38.25 -8.75 -17.86
N GLU A 38 -38.74 -8.43 -19.06
CA GLU A 38 -39.92 -7.58 -19.24
C GLU A 38 -41.18 -8.23 -18.67
N SER A 39 -41.36 -9.55 -18.85
CA SER A 39 -42.50 -10.29 -18.29
C SER A 39 -42.57 -10.24 -16.76
N ARG A 40 -41.42 -10.06 -16.11
CA ARG A 40 -41.28 -9.93 -14.65
C ARG A 40 -41.26 -8.46 -14.19
N GLY A 41 -41.29 -7.51 -15.13
CA GLY A 41 -41.27 -6.07 -14.86
C GLY A 41 -39.89 -5.55 -14.42
N HIS A 42 -38.82 -6.25 -14.79
CA HIS A 42 -37.44 -5.91 -14.42
C HIS A 42 -36.65 -5.38 -15.62
N LYS A 43 -35.57 -4.65 -15.35
CA LYS A 43 -34.66 -4.11 -16.35
C LYS A 43 -33.52 -5.10 -16.58
N LEU A 44 -33.38 -5.56 -17.82
CA LEU A 44 -32.23 -6.37 -18.24
C LEU A 44 -31.02 -5.48 -18.52
N ILE A 45 -29.87 -5.85 -17.96
CA ILE A 45 -28.56 -5.28 -18.27
C ILE A 45 -27.67 -6.40 -18.80
N VAL A 46 -27.03 -6.16 -19.94
CA VAL A 46 -26.07 -7.09 -20.55
C VAL A 46 -24.74 -6.38 -20.70
N ALA A 47 -23.69 -6.91 -20.09
CA ALA A 47 -22.35 -6.34 -20.11
C ALA A 47 -21.32 -7.38 -20.58
N ASP A 48 -20.47 -6.99 -21.52
CA ASP A 48 -19.36 -7.81 -22.04
C ASP A 48 -18.02 -7.27 -21.56
N PHE A 49 -17.15 -8.14 -21.06
CA PHE A 49 -15.78 -7.79 -20.74
C PHE A 49 -14.84 -8.92 -21.14
N GLY A 50 -13.61 -8.60 -21.56
CA GLY A 50 -12.62 -9.60 -21.95
C GLY A 50 -11.20 -9.11 -21.69
N ALA A 51 -10.35 -10.02 -21.24
CA ALA A 51 -8.94 -9.78 -20.98
C ALA A 51 -8.12 -10.24 -22.19
N GLU A 52 -7.64 -9.30 -23.00
CA GLU A 52 -6.85 -9.61 -24.22
C GLU A 52 -5.57 -10.40 -23.91
N SER A 53 -5.01 -10.22 -22.72
CA SER A 53 -3.76 -10.86 -22.28
C SER A 53 -3.86 -12.37 -22.09
N CYS A 54 -5.04 -12.89 -21.75
CA CYS A 54 -5.28 -14.33 -21.62
C CYS A 54 -6.35 -14.88 -22.56
N GLY A 55 -7.07 -14.02 -23.29
CA GLY A 55 -8.12 -14.42 -24.22
C GLY A 55 -9.44 -14.85 -23.56
N ASP A 56 -9.55 -14.70 -22.24
CA ASP A 56 -10.77 -14.99 -21.50
C ASP A 56 -11.78 -13.81 -21.66
N ALA A 57 -13.07 -14.14 -21.76
CA ALA A 57 -14.16 -13.20 -21.87
C ALA A 57 -15.39 -13.65 -21.06
N VAL A 58 -16.17 -12.69 -20.60
CA VAL A 58 -17.41 -12.89 -19.86
C VAL A 58 -18.49 -11.94 -20.35
N ARG A 59 -19.69 -12.48 -20.51
CA ARG A 59 -20.94 -11.75 -20.69
C ARG A 59 -21.78 -11.93 -19.44
N LEU A 60 -22.05 -10.84 -18.75
CA LEU A 60 -22.90 -10.77 -17.58
C LEU A 60 -24.31 -10.34 -17.97
N TYR A 61 -25.31 -11.01 -17.41
CA TYR A 61 -26.72 -10.66 -17.49
C TYR A 61 -27.22 -10.35 -16.09
N TRP A 62 -27.75 -9.15 -15.88
CA TRP A 62 -28.44 -8.77 -14.65
C TRP A 62 -29.90 -8.46 -14.93
N GLU A 63 -30.77 -9.04 -14.12
CA GLU A 63 -32.18 -8.67 -14.03
C GLU A 63 -32.36 -7.79 -12.80
N VAL A 64 -32.57 -6.48 -13.01
CA VAL A 64 -32.60 -5.49 -11.93
C VAL A 64 -34.03 -4.96 -11.74
N ASP A 65 -34.53 -4.95 -10.51
CA ASP A 65 -35.78 -4.28 -10.17
C ASP A 65 -35.56 -2.75 -10.18
N PRO A 66 -36.19 -2.00 -11.10
CA PRO A 66 -35.99 -0.54 -11.21
C PRO A 66 -36.57 0.26 -10.04
N LYS A 67 -37.35 -0.35 -9.14
CA LYS A 67 -37.92 0.33 -7.97
C LYS A 67 -37.01 0.29 -6.76
N THR A 68 -36.18 -0.75 -6.67
CA THR A 68 -35.35 -1.03 -5.49
C THR A 68 -33.86 -1.07 -5.81
N ASP A 69 -33.50 -0.94 -7.08
CA ASP A 69 -32.14 -1.09 -7.63
C ASP A 69 -31.51 -2.45 -7.30
N LYS A 70 -32.33 -3.47 -6.95
CA LYS A 70 -31.86 -4.80 -6.57
C LYS A 70 -31.70 -5.71 -7.76
N ILE A 71 -30.59 -6.45 -7.77
CA ILE A 71 -30.32 -7.52 -8.74
C ILE A 71 -31.12 -8.75 -8.29
N ILE A 72 -32.21 -9.02 -9.00
CA ILE A 72 -33.15 -10.10 -8.67
C ILE A 72 -32.62 -11.46 -9.13
N ASP A 73 -32.10 -11.50 -10.35
CA ASP A 73 -31.37 -12.66 -10.87
C ASP A 73 -30.19 -12.17 -11.69
N ALA A 74 -29.23 -13.08 -11.86
CA ALA A 74 -28.06 -12.84 -12.65
C ALA A 74 -27.59 -14.15 -13.28
N LYS A 75 -27.11 -14.06 -14.52
CA LYS A 75 -26.57 -15.17 -15.31
C LYS A 75 -25.31 -14.73 -16.02
N PHE A 76 -24.52 -15.68 -16.49
CA PHE A 76 -23.36 -15.38 -17.29
C PHE A 76 -23.14 -16.37 -18.44
N LYS A 77 -22.46 -15.89 -19.48
CA LYS A 77 -21.70 -16.72 -20.42
C LYS A 77 -20.24 -16.38 -20.25
N SER A 78 -19.37 -17.38 -20.27
CA SER A 78 -17.92 -17.16 -20.25
C SER A 78 -17.27 -18.00 -21.34
N PHE A 79 -16.28 -17.41 -21.98
CA PHE A 79 -15.34 -18.07 -22.86
C PHE A 79 -13.97 -17.96 -22.20
N GLY A 80 -13.32 -19.08 -21.90
CA GLY A 80 -12.02 -19.03 -21.24
C GLY A 80 -11.67 -20.29 -20.49
N CYS A 81 -10.67 -20.17 -19.62
CA CYS A 81 -10.24 -21.28 -18.78
C CYS A 81 -11.29 -21.63 -17.70
N GLY A 82 -11.22 -22.85 -17.15
CA GLY A 82 -12.15 -23.29 -16.10
C GLY A 82 -12.20 -22.35 -14.89
N THR A 83 -11.08 -21.71 -14.53
CA THR A 83 -11.04 -20.73 -13.44
C THR A 83 -11.89 -19.50 -13.76
N ALA A 84 -11.92 -19.04 -15.01
CA ALA A 84 -12.78 -17.94 -15.43
C ALA A 84 -14.27 -18.30 -15.30
N ILE A 85 -14.64 -19.55 -15.59
CA ILE A 85 -16.01 -20.05 -15.40
C ILE A 85 -16.37 -20.06 -13.91
N ALA A 86 -15.51 -20.62 -13.05
CA ALA A 86 -15.76 -20.69 -11.61
C ALA A 86 -15.83 -19.30 -10.96
N SER A 87 -14.91 -18.40 -11.31
CA SER A 87 -14.92 -17.01 -10.83
C SER A 87 -16.15 -16.24 -11.29
N SER A 88 -16.58 -16.42 -12.55
CA SER A 88 -17.80 -15.77 -13.08
C SER A 88 -19.07 -16.29 -12.41
N ASP A 89 -19.14 -17.60 -12.13
CA ASP A 89 -20.29 -18.21 -11.44
C ASP A 89 -20.45 -17.67 -10.02
N MET A 90 -19.34 -17.65 -9.26
CA MET A 90 -19.33 -17.11 -7.90
C MET A 90 -19.60 -15.61 -7.88
N MET A 91 -19.03 -14.85 -8.81
CA MET A 91 -19.31 -13.43 -8.95
C MET A 91 -20.81 -13.14 -9.13
N VAL A 92 -21.45 -13.87 -10.05
CA VAL A 92 -22.89 -13.74 -10.29
C VAL A 92 -23.68 -14.06 -9.02
N GLU A 93 -23.32 -15.13 -8.32
CA GLU A 93 -23.96 -15.52 -7.06
C GLU A 93 -23.86 -14.41 -6.01
N LEU A 94 -22.67 -13.80 -5.85
CA LEU A 94 -22.45 -12.71 -4.91
C LEU A 94 -23.26 -11.44 -5.24
N CYS A 95 -23.59 -11.21 -6.52
CA CYS A 95 -24.38 -10.07 -6.95
C CYS A 95 -25.88 -10.22 -6.63
N LYS A 96 -26.40 -11.44 -6.59
CA LYS A 96 -27.85 -11.68 -6.41
C LYS A 96 -28.35 -11.15 -5.07
N GLY A 97 -29.48 -10.47 -5.09
CA GLY A 97 -30.13 -9.89 -3.92
C GLY A 97 -29.52 -8.57 -3.41
N LYS A 98 -28.34 -8.18 -3.92
CA LYS A 98 -27.71 -6.88 -3.63
C LYS A 98 -28.30 -5.77 -4.48
N THR A 99 -28.18 -4.54 -4.02
CA THR A 99 -28.39 -3.38 -4.90
C THR A 99 -27.22 -3.22 -5.87
N VAL A 100 -27.42 -2.50 -6.97
CA VAL A 100 -26.34 -2.17 -7.91
C VAL A 100 -25.17 -1.48 -7.20
N ASP A 101 -25.44 -0.62 -6.22
CA ASP A 101 -24.43 0.08 -5.43
C ASP A 101 -23.61 -0.84 -4.52
N GLU A 102 -24.26 -1.86 -3.97
CA GLU A 102 -23.59 -2.89 -3.18
C GLU A 102 -22.78 -3.83 -4.07
N ALA A 103 -23.28 -4.13 -5.27
CA ALA A 103 -22.61 -5.01 -6.22
C ALA A 103 -21.29 -4.41 -6.73
N VAL A 104 -21.25 -3.10 -7.02
CA VAL A 104 -20.02 -2.39 -7.45
C VAL A 104 -18.88 -2.49 -6.41
N LYS A 105 -19.20 -2.74 -5.14
CA LYS A 105 -18.22 -2.89 -4.06
C LYS A 105 -17.63 -4.29 -3.97
N ILE A 106 -18.21 -5.29 -4.65
CA ILE A 106 -17.65 -6.65 -4.70
C ILE A 106 -16.31 -6.57 -5.40
N THR A 107 -15.26 -7.09 -4.78
CA THR A 107 -13.90 -7.13 -5.34
C THR A 107 -13.54 -8.52 -5.87
N ASN A 108 -12.46 -8.61 -6.64
CA ASN A 108 -11.86 -9.88 -7.03
C ASN A 108 -11.43 -10.74 -5.83
N ILE A 109 -11.05 -10.08 -4.73
CA ILE A 109 -10.69 -10.74 -3.47
C ILE A 109 -11.93 -11.33 -2.79
N ASP A 110 -13.08 -10.68 -2.87
CA ASP A 110 -14.33 -11.24 -2.32
C ASP A 110 -14.75 -12.50 -3.09
N VAL A 111 -14.63 -12.48 -4.41
CA VAL A 111 -14.86 -13.66 -5.27
C VAL A 111 -13.91 -14.80 -4.91
N GLU A 112 -12.60 -14.50 -4.79
CA GLU A 112 -11.60 -15.51 -4.44
C GLU A 112 -11.85 -16.09 -3.04
N LYS A 113 -12.13 -15.26 -2.04
CA LYS A 113 -12.48 -15.71 -0.69
C LYS A 113 -13.72 -16.60 -0.66
N ALA A 114 -14.76 -16.25 -1.42
CA ALA A 114 -15.98 -17.04 -1.49
C ALA A 114 -15.75 -18.43 -2.11
N LEU A 115 -14.75 -18.54 -3.01
CA LEU A 115 -14.30 -19.77 -3.63
C LEU A 115 -13.39 -20.63 -2.74
N ARG A 116 -12.88 -20.14 -1.60
CA ARG A 116 -12.00 -20.95 -0.75
C ARG A 116 -12.76 -22.06 -0.02
N ASP A 117 -12.11 -23.19 0.18
CA ASP A 117 -12.63 -24.26 1.04
C ASP A 117 -12.47 -23.91 2.52
N ASP A 118 -11.39 -23.21 2.87
CA ASP A 118 -11.09 -22.71 4.21
C ASP A 118 -10.50 -21.28 4.16
N PRO A 119 -10.50 -20.53 5.26
CA PRO A 119 -10.08 -19.13 5.25
C PRO A 119 -8.59 -18.89 4.91
N ASP A 120 -7.72 -19.86 5.18
CA ASP A 120 -6.28 -19.68 5.16
C ASP A 120 -5.64 -20.15 3.84
N THR A 121 -6.32 -21.04 3.10
CA THR A 121 -5.85 -21.58 1.82
C THR A 121 -6.44 -20.82 0.63
N PRO A 122 -5.62 -20.26 -0.28
CA PRO A 122 -6.11 -19.65 -1.51
C PRO A 122 -6.94 -20.61 -2.36
N ALA A 123 -8.01 -20.11 -2.98
CA ALA A 123 -8.93 -20.95 -3.76
C ALA A 123 -8.33 -21.42 -5.10
N VAL A 124 -7.37 -20.67 -5.62
CA VAL A 124 -6.72 -20.87 -6.91
C VAL A 124 -5.21 -20.61 -6.79
N PRO A 125 -4.39 -21.20 -7.67
CA PRO A 125 -2.97 -20.87 -7.75
C PRO A 125 -2.74 -19.38 -8.03
N PRO A 126 -1.65 -18.76 -7.53
CA PRO A 126 -1.39 -17.33 -7.69
C PRO A 126 -1.42 -16.82 -9.14
N GLN A 127 -1.02 -17.65 -10.11
CA GLN A 127 -1.02 -17.26 -11.53
C GLN A 127 -2.43 -17.14 -12.13
N LYS A 128 -3.45 -17.72 -11.48
CA LYS A 128 -4.85 -17.75 -11.94
C LYS A 128 -5.74 -16.71 -11.27
N MET A 129 -5.19 -15.86 -10.41
CA MET A 129 -5.91 -14.78 -9.73
C MET A 129 -6.52 -13.74 -10.69
N HIS A 130 -5.96 -13.56 -11.88
CA HIS A 130 -6.47 -12.60 -12.87
C HIS A 130 -7.91 -12.92 -13.33
N CYS A 131 -8.34 -14.19 -13.28
CA CYS A 131 -9.70 -14.60 -13.62
C CYS A 131 -10.75 -13.96 -12.68
N SER A 132 -10.37 -13.69 -11.43
CA SER A 132 -11.24 -12.98 -10.47
C SER A 132 -11.24 -11.47 -10.70
N VAL A 133 -10.22 -10.90 -11.36
CA VAL A 133 -10.20 -9.48 -11.74
C VAL A 133 -11.24 -9.21 -12.84
N MET A 134 -11.34 -10.13 -13.82
CA MET A 134 -12.33 -10.04 -14.89
C MET A 134 -13.78 -9.96 -14.36
N ALA A 135 -14.06 -10.64 -13.25
CA ALA A 135 -15.35 -10.60 -12.57
C ALA A 135 -15.67 -9.20 -12.01
N TYR A 136 -14.68 -8.49 -11.50
CA TYR A 136 -14.86 -7.14 -10.99
C TYR A 136 -15.22 -6.13 -12.10
N ASP A 137 -14.47 -6.17 -13.21
CA ASP A 137 -14.63 -5.18 -14.28
C ASP A 137 -15.98 -5.29 -14.98
N VAL A 138 -16.49 -6.52 -15.15
CA VAL A 138 -17.81 -6.72 -15.75
C VAL A 138 -18.95 -6.22 -14.85
N ILE A 139 -18.82 -6.32 -13.51
CA ILE A 139 -19.77 -5.74 -12.55
C ILE A 139 -19.84 -4.21 -12.73
N LYS A 140 -18.69 -3.54 -12.77
CA LYS A 140 -18.64 -2.08 -12.95
C LYS A 140 -19.25 -1.66 -14.27
N LYS A 141 -18.93 -2.38 -15.34
CA LYS A 141 -19.53 -2.13 -16.65
C LYS A 141 -21.04 -2.29 -16.63
N ALA A 142 -21.56 -3.34 -16.00
CA ALA A 142 -23.00 -3.55 -15.84
C ALA A 142 -23.65 -2.42 -15.01
N ALA A 143 -23.02 -2.01 -13.91
CA ALA A 143 -23.52 -0.93 -13.08
C ALA A 143 -23.53 0.42 -13.82
N GLY A 144 -22.49 0.71 -14.61
CA GLY A 144 -22.41 1.90 -15.45
C GLY A 144 -23.54 1.95 -16.48
N LEU A 145 -23.78 0.82 -17.17
CA LEU A 145 -24.92 0.67 -18.09
C LEU A 145 -26.28 0.84 -17.40
N TYR A 146 -26.43 0.35 -16.17
CA TYR A 146 -27.66 0.50 -15.41
C TYR A 146 -27.94 1.97 -15.05
N LYS A 147 -26.91 2.65 -14.52
CA LYS A 147 -26.97 4.03 -14.01
C LYS A 147 -26.85 5.10 -15.08
N GLY A 148 -26.38 4.75 -16.28
CA GLY A 148 -26.09 5.72 -17.34
C GLY A 148 -24.84 6.57 -17.05
N VAL A 149 -23.85 5.99 -16.37
CA VAL A 149 -22.56 6.63 -16.08
C VAL A 149 -21.42 5.79 -16.65
N ASP A 150 -20.27 6.41 -16.85
CA ASP A 150 -19.07 5.68 -17.29
C ASP A 150 -18.58 4.72 -16.18
N ALA A 151 -18.12 3.53 -16.55
CA ALA A 151 -17.66 2.53 -15.58
C ALA A 151 -16.40 2.97 -14.83
N GLU A 152 -15.55 3.79 -15.46
CA GLU A 152 -14.36 4.37 -14.85
C GLU A 152 -14.73 5.37 -13.74
N SER A 153 -15.95 5.91 -13.73
CA SER A 153 -16.42 6.79 -12.64
C SER A 153 -16.54 6.07 -11.29
N PHE A 154 -16.48 4.73 -11.27
CA PHE A 154 -16.39 3.94 -10.04
C PHE A 154 -14.93 3.72 -9.59
N GLU A 155 -13.93 4.26 -10.29
CA GLU A 155 -12.51 4.21 -9.95
C GLU A 155 -12.03 5.63 -9.63
N GLU A 156 -12.12 6.00 -8.35
CA GLU A 156 -11.62 7.30 -7.89
C GLU A 156 -10.08 7.36 -7.84
N GLU A 157 -9.41 6.21 -7.95
CA GLU A 157 -7.96 6.09 -7.76
C GLU A 157 -7.30 5.30 -8.89
N ILE A 158 -6.08 5.70 -9.25
CA ILE A 158 -5.24 5.01 -10.25
C ILE A 158 -4.86 3.64 -9.71
N ILE A 159 -5.30 2.57 -10.35
CA ILE A 159 -4.93 1.19 -9.99
C ILE A 159 -3.56 0.84 -10.57
N VAL A 160 -2.61 0.48 -9.71
CA VAL A 160 -1.24 0.09 -10.12
C VAL A 160 -1.12 -1.42 -10.21
N CYS A 161 -1.72 -2.15 -9.27
CA CYS A 161 -1.74 -3.61 -9.28
C CYS A 161 -3.16 -4.13 -9.44
N GLU A 162 -3.50 -4.58 -10.65
CA GLU A 162 -4.83 -5.14 -10.93
C GLU A 162 -5.14 -6.43 -10.16
N CYS A 163 -4.13 -7.29 -9.97
CA CYS A 163 -4.34 -8.56 -9.27
C CYS A 163 -4.70 -8.37 -7.80
N ALA A 164 -4.07 -7.42 -7.13
CA ALA A 164 -4.31 -7.12 -5.73
C ALA A 164 -5.29 -5.95 -5.54
N ARG A 165 -5.74 -5.32 -6.63
CA ARG A 165 -6.50 -4.06 -6.67
C ARG A 165 -5.94 -3.00 -5.73
N VAL A 166 -4.63 -2.76 -5.84
CA VAL A 166 -3.93 -1.75 -5.04
C VAL A 166 -3.72 -0.50 -5.89
N SER A 167 -4.21 0.63 -5.38
CA SER A 167 -4.08 1.94 -6.00
C SER A 167 -2.73 2.59 -5.73
N LEU A 168 -2.39 3.58 -6.54
CA LEU A 168 -1.20 4.41 -6.37
C LEU A 168 -1.21 5.14 -5.02
N SER A 169 -2.36 5.68 -4.61
CA SER A 169 -2.53 6.33 -3.31
C SER A 169 -2.26 5.35 -2.17
N THR A 170 -2.87 4.16 -2.21
CA THR A 170 -2.65 3.11 -1.20
C THR A 170 -1.18 2.73 -1.11
N LEU A 171 -0.50 2.56 -2.25
CA LEU A 171 0.94 2.25 -2.26
C LEU A 171 1.76 3.35 -1.60
N LYS A 172 1.54 4.62 -2.01
CA LYS A 172 2.25 5.76 -1.42
C LYS A 172 1.99 5.85 0.08
N GLU A 173 0.74 5.71 0.53
CA GLU A 173 0.37 5.75 1.93
C GLU A 173 1.06 4.64 2.75
N VAL A 174 0.98 3.39 2.31
CA VAL A 174 1.56 2.25 3.03
C VAL A 174 3.09 2.34 3.11
N ILE A 175 3.75 2.78 2.02
CA ILE A 175 5.19 3.04 2.01
C ILE A 175 5.56 4.06 3.08
N ARG A 176 4.81 5.16 3.18
CA ARG A 176 5.06 6.24 4.14
C ARG A 176 4.80 5.82 5.58
N LEU A 177 3.62 5.23 5.84
CA LEU A 177 3.21 4.84 7.19
C LEU A 177 4.15 3.81 7.82
N ASN A 178 4.77 2.95 7.01
CA ASN A 178 5.58 1.84 7.49
C ASN A 178 7.08 1.97 7.15
N ASP A 179 7.52 3.10 6.58
CA ASP A 179 8.91 3.33 6.11
C ASP A 179 9.44 2.19 5.21
N LEU A 180 8.61 1.68 4.29
CA LEU A 180 8.96 0.52 3.45
C LEU A 180 10.12 0.84 2.51
N LYS A 181 11.03 -0.12 2.28
CA LYS A 181 12.28 0.06 1.52
C LYS A 181 12.46 -0.93 0.38
N THR A 182 11.67 -1.99 0.36
CA THR A 182 11.78 -3.07 -0.63
C THR A 182 10.43 -3.41 -1.24
N ILE A 183 10.46 -4.06 -2.41
CA ILE A 183 9.25 -4.51 -3.10
C ILE A 183 8.60 -5.66 -2.35
N GLU A 184 9.42 -6.50 -1.72
CA GLU A 184 9.00 -7.60 -0.87
C GLU A 184 8.15 -7.05 0.29
N GLU A 185 8.60 -5.98 0.96
CA GLU A 185 7.81 -5.32 2.00
C GLU A 185 6.50 -4.75 1.46
N ILE A 186 6.51 -4.06 0.30
CA ILE A 186 5.26 -3.61 -0.34
C ILE A 186 4.32 -4.79 -0.57
N THR A 187 4.85 -5.91 -1.07
CA THR A 187 4.09 -7.13 -1.33
C THR A 187 3.51 -7.70 -0.06
N ASP A 188 4.26 -7.72 1.04
CA ASP A 188 3.79 -8.29 2.30
C ASP A 188 2.62 -7.49 2.89
N TYR A 189 2.68 -6.16 2.82
CA TYR A 189 1.62 -5.28 3.33
C TYR A 189 0.41 -5.18 2.40
N THR A 190 0.65 -5.02 1.09
CA THR A 190 -0.42 -4.67 0.13
C THR A 190 -0.86 -5.83 -0.75
N LYS A 191 -0.07 -6.91 -0.81
CA LYS A 191 -0.15 -8.01 -1.78
C LYS A 191 0.11 -7.60 -3.23
N ALA A 192 0.37 -6.32 -3.52
CA ALA A 192 0.78 -5.87 -4.84
C ALA A 192 2.11 -6.54 -5.24
N GLY A 193 2.20 -7.02 -6.48
CA GLY A 193 3.39 -7.74 -6.96
C GLY A 193 3.48 -9.20 -6.50
N GLY A 194 2.65 -9.67 -5.56
CA GLY A 194 2.69 -11.05 -5.08
C GLY A 194 2.15 -12.10 -6.05
N PHE A 195 1.36 -11.68 -7.05
CA PHE A 195 0.65 -12.55 -7.97
C PHE A 195 1.33 -12.64 -9.34
N CYS A 196 0.85 -11.88 -10.34
CA CYS A 196 1.39 -11.92 -11.71
C CYS A 196 2.75 -11.23 -11.86
N LYS A 197 3.19 -10.45 -10.86
CA LYS A 197 4.45 -9.67 -10.88
C LYS A 197 4.56 -8.60 -11.99
N SER A 198 3.52 -8.37 -12.80
CA SER A 198 3.54 -7.38 -13.89
C SER A 198 3.80 -5.96 -13.40
N CYS A 199 3.24 -5.58 -12.25
CA CYS A 199 3.43 -4.25 -11.69
C CYS A 199 4.80 -4.04 -11.02
N ILE A 200 5.66 -5.06 -10.87
CA ILE A 200 6.93 -4.88 -10.15
C ILE A 200 7.89 -4.01 -10.94
N LYS A 201 8.16 -4.36 -12.20
CA LYS A 201 9.11 -3.68 -13.10
C LYS A 201 8.79 -4.02 -14.57
N PRO A 202 9.35 -3.27 -15.54
CA PRO A 202 9.21 -3.61 -16.96
C PRO A 202 9.63 -5.06 -17.28
N GLY A 203 8.91 -5.68 -18.21
CA GLY A 203 9.16 -7.07 -18.63
C GLY A 203 8.39 -8.15 -17.86
N GLY A 204 7.32 -7.78 -17.15
CA GLY A 204 6.37 -8.72 -16.55
C GLY A 204 5.43 -9.36 -17.57
N HIS A 205 4.36 -10.02 -17.09
CA HIS A 205 3.38 -10.68 -17.96
C HIS A 205 2.63 -9.72 -18.89
N GLU A 206 2.47 -8.47 -18.46
CA GLU A 206 1.94 -7.38 -19.29
C GLU A 206 2.67 -6.06 -18.99
N GLU A 207 2.60 -5.12 -19.93
CA GLU A 207 3.13 -3.77 -19.76
C GLU A 207 2.24 -2.95 -18.83
N ARG A 208 2.84 -2.03 -18.05
CA ARG A 208 2.16 -1.22 -17.05
C ARG A 208 2.66 0.22 -17.14
N GLU A 209 1.76 1.17 -16.90
CA GLU A 209 2.10 2.60 -16.86
C GLU A 209 2.94 2.94 -15.63
N TYR A 210 2.62 2.33 -14.49
CA TYR A 210 3.30 2.53 -13.22
C TYR A 210 3.90 1.21 -12.72
N TYR A 211 5.13 1.28 -12.21
CA TYR A 211 5.82 0.15 -11.60
C TYR A 211 6.13 0.39 -10.13
N LEU A 212 6.05 -0.67 -9.32
CA LEU A 212 6.32 -0.62 -7.88
C LEU A 212 7.75 -0.13 -7.59
N VAL A 213 8.73 -0.48 -8.44
CA VAL A 213 10.12 0.01 -8.28
C VAL A 213 10.21 1.53 -8.40
N ASP A 214 9.45 2.12 -9.32
CA ASP A 214 9.47 3.56 -9.56
C ASP A 214 8.70 4.30 -8.48
N ILE A 215 7.52 3.79 -8.10
CA ILE A 215 6.69 4.36 -7.02
C ILE A 215 7.44 4.34 -5.70
N LEU A 216 8.11 3.23 -5.37
CA LEU A 216 8.92 3.11 -4.15
C LEU A 216 10.06 4.12 -4.15
N ALA A 217 10.82 4.21 -5.24
CA ALA A 217 11.93 5.14 -5.36
C ALA A 217 11.47 6.60 -5.25
N GLU A 218 10.38 6.97 -5.92
CA GLU A 218 9.81 8.31 -5.89
C GLU A 218 9.29 8.66 -4.50
N THR A 219 8.45 7.81 -3.90
CA THR A 219 7.84 8.06 -2.58
C THR A 219 8.92 8.19 -1.51
N ARG A 220 9.97 7.35 -1.57
CA ARG A 220 11.12 7.44 -0.66
C ARG A 220 11.87 8.76 -0.82
N ARG A 221 12.09 9.20 -2.06
CA ARG A 221 12.73 10.48 -2.34
C ARG A 221 11.92 11.65 -1.77
N GLU A 222 10.61 11.65 -1.99
CA GLU A 222 9.69 12.65 -1.40
C GLU A 222 9.78 12.66 0.14
N MET A 223 9.77 11.48 0.78
CA MET A 223 9.89 11.36 2.24
C MET A 223 11.22 11.91 2.77
N GLU A 224 12.33 11.67 2.08
CA GLU A 224 13.64 12.20 2.50
C GLU A 224 13.76 13.71 2.26
N GLU A 225 13.20 14.23 1.16
CA GLU A 225 13.11 15.68 0.91
C GLU A 225 12.28 16.38 1.99
N GLU A 226 11.15 15.80 2.41
CA GLU A 226 10.33 16.31 3.51
C GLU A 226 11.05 16.27 4.84
N LYS A 227 11.70 15.14 5.19
CA LYS A 227 12.51 15.05 6.43
C LYS A 227 13.63 16.08 6.45
N MET A 228 14.29 16.31 5.31
CA MET A 228 15.33 17.33 5.20
C MET A 228 14.75 18.73 5.38
N LYS A 229 13.60 19.02 4.78
CA LYS A 229 12.89 20.29 4.93
C LYS A 229 12.42 20.51 6.37
N GLU A 230 11.83 19.50 7.01
CA GLU A 230 11.43 19.55 8.42
C GLU A 230 12.65 19.78 9.34
N ALA A 231 13.79 19.16 9.03
CA ALA A 231 15.03 19.40 9.78
C ALA A 231 15.55 20.83 9.59
N LEU A 232 15.43 21.41 8.40
CA LEU A 232 15.79 22.80 8.12
C LEU A 232 14.81 23.79 8.78
N GLU A 233 13.51 23.54 8.71
CA GLU A 233 12.47 24.37 9.33
C GLU A 233 12.53 24.31 10.87
N ALA A 234 12.83 23.14 11.44
CA ALA A 234 13.11 22.99 12.86
C ALA A 234 14.34 23.80 13.30
N ASN A 235 15.32 23.99 12.41
CA ASN A 235 16.48 24.84 12.64
C ASN A 235 16.22 26.34 12.40
N GLU A 236 15.24 26.72 11.58
CA GLU A 236 14.95 28.13 11.25
C GLU A 236 13.87 28.79 12.12
N ASN A 237 12.91 28.04 12.70
CA ASN A 237 11.75 28.62 13.41
C ASN A 237 11.47 28.08 14.83
N GLY A 238 12.31 27.20 15.39
CA GLY A 238 12.07 26.61 16.69
C GLY A 238 12.69 27.41 17.84
N ASP A 239 11.87 28.11 18.62
CA ASP A 239 12.23 28.54 19.97
C ASP A 239 12.70 27.30 20.74
N PHE A 240 14.02 27.13 20.92
CA PHE A 240 14.65 25.91 21.46
C PHE A 240 14.03 25.46 22.79
N GLU A 241 13.46 26.41 23.53
CA GLU A 241 12.74 26.23 24.79
C GLU A 241 11.44 25.41 24.67
N ASN A 242 10.81 25.39 23.50
CA ASN A 242 9.52 24.74 23.24
C ASN A 242 9.66 23.41 22.48
N MET A 243 10.89 23.02 22.13
CA MET A 243 11.18 21.72 21.52
C MET A 243 10.99 20.58 22.52
N THR A 244 10.59 19.41 22.02
CA THR A 244 10.64 18.17 22.82
C THR A 244 12.09 17.80 23.16
N LEU A 245 12.31 17.03 24.23
CA LEU A 245 13.66 16.60 24.63
C LEU A 245 14.44 15.95 23.49
N VAL A 246 13.79 15.10 22.68
CA VAL A 246 14.42 14.43 21.53
C VAL A 246 14.80 15.43 20.43
N GLN A 247 13.96 16.45 20.19
CA GLN A 247 14.28 17.52 19.24
C GLN A 247 15.42 18.40 19.75
N GLN A 248 15.45 18.73 21.04
CA GLN A 248 16.55 19.48 21.65
C GLN A 248 17.89 18.74 21.54
N ILE A 249 17.91 17.43 21.83
CA ILE A 249 19.12 16.61 21.69
C ILE A 249 19.59 16.61 20.23
N LYS A 250 18.69 16.37 19.28
CA LYS A 250 19.02 16.38 17.84
C LYS A 250 19.53 17.74 17.36
N ALA A 251 18.92 18.83 17.82
CA ALA A 251 19.34 20.19 17.47
C ALA A 251 20.73 20.52 18.03
N ILE A 252 21.02 20.14 19.27
CA ILE A 252 22.36 20.29 19.86
C ILE A 252 23.38 19.45 19.10
N ASP A 253 23.10 18.16 18.86
CA ASP A 253 24.02 17.28 18.15
C ASP A 253 24.34 17.82 16.75
N ALA A 254 23.33 18.30 16.01
CA ALA A 254 23.53 18.91 14.69
C ALA A 254 24.47 20.13 14.75
N VAL A 255 24.28 21.03 15.72
CA VAL A 255 25.13 22.23 15.88
C VAL A 255 26.55 21.83 16.29
N ILE A 256 26.71 20.86 17.18
CA ILE A 256 28.03 20.34 17.59
C ILE A 256 28.75 19.70 16.41
N ASP A 257 28.06 18.90 15.61
CA ASP A 257 28.65 18.21 14.45
C ASP A 257 29.19 19.18 13.42
N GLU A 258 28.41 20.21 13.10
CA GLU A 258 28.76 21.21 12.10
C GLU A 258 29.87 22.17 12.59
N ASN A 259 29.86 22.55 13.87
CA ASN A 259 30.65 23.70 14.34
C ASN A 259 31.79 23.34 15.30
N VAL A 260 31.73 22.19 15.99
CA VAL A 260 32.64 21.87 17.11
C VAL A 260 33.35 20.54 16.93
N ARG A 261 32.65 19.49 16.48
CA ARG A 261 33.12 18.10 16.50
C ARG A 261 34.40 17.91 15.70
N GLN A 262 34.52 18.55 14.55
CA GLN A 262 35.74 18.47 13.73
C GLN A 262 36.97 18.94 14.51
N PHE A 263 36.88 20.03 15.28
CA PHE A 263 38.00 20.55 16.07
C PHE A 263 38.36 19.60 17.23
N LEU A 264 37.36 19.05 17.92
CA LEU A 264 37.59 18.09 19.01
C LEU A 264 38.28 16.82 18.51
N VAL A 265 37.86 16.31 17.35
CA VAL A 265 38.44 15.10 16.73
C VAL A 265 39.85 15.37 16.23
N MET A 266 40.13 16.55 15.67
CA MET A 266 41.49 16.96 15.30
C MET A 266 42.44 16.97 16.52
N ASP A 267 41.93 17.32 17.69
CA ASP A 267 42.67 17.29 18.96
C ASP A 267 42.68 15.88 19.63
N GLY A 268 42.14 14.85 18.95
CA GLY A 268 42.15 13.46 19.42
C GLY A 268 41.10 13.15 20.49
N GLY A 269 40.07 13.97 20.63
CA GLY A 269 38.95 13.76 21.55
C GLY A 269 37.59 13.81 20.86
N ASN A 270 36.53 13.75 21.66
CA ASN A 270 35.14 13.92 21.20
C ASN A 270 34.24 14.26 22.40
N MET A 271 32.95 14.41 22.17
CA MET A 271 31.93 14.54 23.22
C MET A 271 30.61 13.88 22.82
N GLU A 272 29.80 13.58 23.83
CA GLU A 272 28.40 13.15 23.68
C GLU A 272 27.50 13.99 24.60
N VAL A 273 26.28 14.26 24.16
CA VAL A 273 25.23 14.83 25.01
C VAL A 273 24.57 13.70 25.78
N VAL A 274 24.54 13.82 27.11
CA VAL A 274 24.03 12.77 28.01
C VAL A 274 22.60 13.06 28.46
N ASP A 275 22.30 14.32 28.77
CA ASP A 275 20.98 14.72 29.26
C ASP A 275 20.74 16.22 29.04
N ILE A 276 19.48 16.63 29.04
CA ILE A 276 19.06 18.03 28.99
C ILE A 276 17.99 18.26 30.06
N LYS A 277 18.22 19.24 30.95
CA LYS A 277 17.27 19.61 32.00
C LYS A 277 16.85 21.06 31.85
N LYS A 278 15.55 21.28 31.76
CA LYS A 278 14.95 22.61 31.74
C LYS A 278 14.76 23.10 33.18
N GLY A 279 15.48 24.16 33.56
CA GLY A 279 15.26 24.91 34.79
C GLY A 279 14.43 26.18 34.53
N ASP A 280 14.20 26.96 35.58
CA ASP A 280 13.42 28.21 35.50
C ASP A 280 14.16 29.34 34.77
N GLU A 281 15.50 29.34 34.78
CA GLU A 281 16.35 30.39 34.22
C GLU A 281 17.29 29.90 33.09
N TYR A 282 17.65 28.60 33.10
CA TYR A 282 18.59 28.01 32.15
C TYR A 282 18.14 26.63 31.67
N ILE A 283 18.55 26.27 30.47
CA ILE A 283 18.50 24.90 29.95
C ILE A 283 19.87 24.27 30.11
N ASP A 284 20.00 23.36 31.08
CA ASP A 284 21.25 22.69 31.40
C ASP A 284 21.48 21.49 30.47
N VAL A 285 22.54 21.57 29.67
CA VAL A 285 22.98 20.52 28.75
C VAL A 285 24.15 19.79 29.38
N TYR A 286 23.94 18.51 29.72
CA TYR A 286 24.97 17.66 30.32
C TYR A 286 25.75 16.95 29.23
N ILE A 287 27.06 17.15 29.21
CA ILE A 287 27.95 16.58 28.21
C ILE A 287 28.99 15.68 28.85
N ARG A 288 29.39 14.63 28.15
CA ARG A 288 30.53 13.80 28.53
C ARG A 288 31.62 13.92 27.47
N TYR A 289 32.83 14.25 27.93
CA TYR A 289 34.00 14.22 27.07
C TYR A 289 34.53 12.81 26.88
N MET A 290 34.94 12.52 25.66
CA MET A 290 35.48 11.24 25.21
C MET A 290 36.90 11.42 24.67
N GLY A 291 37.71 10.35 24.74
CA GLY A 291 39.08 10.36 24.20
C GLY A 291 40.00 11.33 24.95
N ALA A 292 40.85 12.05 24.22
CA ALA A 292 41.81 12.99 24.82
C ALA A 292 41.14 14.14 25.60
N CYS A 293 39.86 14.44 25.33
CA CYS A 293 39.12 15.49 26.03
C CYS A 293 38.77 15.14 27.49
N SER A 294 38.73 13.85 27.86
CA SER A 294 38.32 13.43 29.20
C SER A 294 39.31 13.84 30.32
N GLY A 295 40.56 14.16 29.97
CA GLY A 295 41.60 14.54 30.94
C GLY A 295 42.37 15.82 30.60
N CYS A 296 41.90 16.60 29.62
CA CYS A 296 42.59 17.80 29.15
C CYS A 296 42.34 19.00 30.10
N ALA A 297 43.38 19.75 30.46
CA ALA A 297 43.22 20.95 31.31
C ALA A 297 42.31 22.02 30.68
N SER A 298 42.23 22.07 29.35
CA SER A 298 41.39 23.00 28.59
C SER A 298 39.94 22.54 28.45
N SER A 299 39.62 21.28 28.76
CA SER A 299 38.26 20.74 28.58
C SER A 299 37.24 21.37 29.53
N THR A 300 37.67 21.80 30.73
CA THR A 300 36.81 22.44 31.73
C THR A 300 36.74 23.97 31.60
N THR A 301 37.51 24.56 30.70
CA THR A 301 37.62 26.03 30.57
C THR A 301 37.40 26.47 29.13
N GLY A 302 38.44 26.49 28.30
CA GLY A 302 38.37 27.04 26.94
C GLY A 302 37.42 26.29 26.01
N THR A 303 37.50 24.96 26.01
CA THR A 303 36.67 24.13 25.12
C THR A 303 35.20 24.17 25.55
N LEU A 304 34.93 24.08 26.86
CA LEU A 304 33.57 24.19 27.41
C LEU A 304 32.94 25.54 27.06
N TYR A 305 33.69 26.63 27.20
CA TYR A 305 33.22 27.97 26.84
C TYR A 305 32.91 28.11 25.34
N ALA A 306 33.74 27.52 24.48
CA ALA A 306 33.52 27.55 23.03
C ALA A 306 32.25 26.77 22.63
N ILE A 307 32.04 25.61 23.25
CA ILE A 307 30.82 24.80 23.07
C ILE A 307 29.59 25.58 23.52
N GLU A 308 29.61 26.10 24.75
CA GLU A 308 28.48 26.86 25.30
C GLU A 308 28.17 28.10 24.45
N SER A 309 29.19 28.86 24.04
CA SER A 309 29.01 30.05 23.20
C SER A 309 28.39 29.71 21.84
N THR A 310 28.81 28.61 21.22
CA THR A 310 28.29 28.16 19.93
C THR A 310 26.81 27.76 20.05
N LEU A 311 26.45 27.00 21.08
CA LEU A 311 25.06 26.61 21.33
C LEU A 311 24.19 27.82 21.67
N LYS A 312 24.70 28.77 22.47
CA LYS A 312 23.99 30.02 22.79
C LYS A 312 23.69 30.86 21.56
N GLN A 313 24.64 30.95 20.64
CA GLN A 313 24.50 31.75 19.42
C GLN A 313 23.54 31.09 18.41
N LYS A 314 23.53 29.76 18.34
CA LYS A 314 22.82 29.01 17.29
C LYS A 314 21.44 28.49 17.71
N LEU A 315 21.21 28.25 18.99
CA LEU A 315 19.98 27.61 19.49
C LEU A 315 19.21 28.48 20.48
N SER A 316 19.78 28.83 21.63
CA SER A 316 19.13 29.73 22.61
C SER A 316 20.14 30.36 23.57
N PRO A 317 19.98 31.67 23.89
CA PRO A 317 20.85 32.36 24.83
C PRO A 317 20.81 31.79 26.26
N ASN A 318 19.77 31.02 26.60
CA ASN A 318 19.53 30.47 27.93
C ASN A 318 20.17 29.09 28.15
N ILE A 319 20.95 28.58 27.19
CA ILE A 319 21.67 27.30 27.32
C ILE A 319 22.85 27.44 28.28
N ARG A 320 23.07 26.45 29.15
CA ARG A 320 24.28 26.33 29.97
C ARG A 320 24.83 24.92 29.83
N VAL A 321 26.14 24.79 29.59
CA VAL A 321 26.76 23.48 29.32
C VAL A 321 27.53 23.01 30.54
N LEU A 322 27.24 21.80 30.99
CA LEU A 322 27.81 21.20 32.20
C LEU A 322 28.53 19.89 31.85
N PRO A 323 29.84 19.77 32.08
CA PRO A 323 30.54 18.51 31.91
C PRO A 323 30.24 17.55 33.09
N ILE A 324 30.11 16.26 32.79
CA ILE A 324 29.95 15.17 33.78
C ILE A 324 31.05 14.12 33.72
#